data_AF-T1D5Z6-F1
#
_entry.id   AF-T1D5Z6-F1
#
_cell.length_a   1.000
_cell.length_b   1.000
_cell.length_c   1.000
_cell.angle_alpha   90.00
_cell.angle_beta   90.00
_cell.angle_gamma   90.00
#
_symmetry.space_group_name_H-M   'P 1'
#
loop_
_entity.id
_entity.type
_entity.pdbx_description
1 polymer ?
#
loop_
_entity_poly.entity_id
_entity_poly.type
_entity_poly.pdbx_seq_one_letter_code
_entity_poly.pdbx_strand_id
1 'polypeptide(L)'
;LDPLLIGSIYPRDGVDRIVVGPKQVPPLLPKALIAVEDRTFQTNWGIDPKGILRAAWVDLREHRYAEGGSTLTQELVRSYFLNDRRTLWRKLREAIMAVSLTAHFSKAEIMNAYINEIFLGQDGNLSVHGFGLASEYYFGEPLAELDLPQIAMLVAIVRGPTYYNPRLYPAGCWRGAIGSSVS
;
A
#
# COMPACT_ATOMS: atom_id res chain seq x y z
N LEU A 1 -27.42 19.62 -15.49
CA LEU A 1 -27.34 18.42 -16.34
C LEU A 1 -25.86 18.10 -16.44
N ASP A 2 -25.38 17.24 -15.55
CA ASP A 2 -23.98 16.84 -15.52
C ASP A 2 -23.70 15.87 -16.69
N PRO A 3 -22.58 16.03 -17.39
CA PRO A 3 -22.27 15.15 -18.51
C PRO A 3 -22.02 13.72 -18.00
N LEU A 4 -22.83 12.79 -18.52
CA LEU A 4 -22.59 11.36 -18.43
C LEU A 4 -21.22 11.04 -19.04
N LEU A 5 -20.32 10.50 -18.21
CA LEU A 5 -19.04 9.93 -18.61
C LEU A 5 -19.29 8.72 -19.51
N ILE A 6 -19.39 8.95 -20.82
CA ILE A 6 -19.29 7.91 -21.85
C ILE A 6 -17.89 8.01 -22.42
N GLY A 7 -17.02 7.09 -22.02
CA GLY A 7 -15.73 6.87 -22.68
C GLY A 7 -14.57 6.62 -21.74
N SER A 8 -14.54 5.46 -21.09
CA SER A 8 -13.25 4.78 -20.89
C SER A 8 -13.31 3.50 -21.73
N ILE A 9 -12.33 3.38 -22.63
CA ILE A 9 -12.10 2.17 -23.41
C ILE A 9 -11.79 1.07 -22.40
N TYR A 10 -12.60 0.01 -22.39
CA TYR A 10 -12.38 -1.19 -21.57
C TYR A 10 -10.90 -1.59 -21.57
N PRO A 11 -10.21 -1.62 -20.41
CA PRO A 11 -8.95 -2.33 -20.31
C PRO A 11 -9.27 -3.82 -20.45
N ARG A 12 -8.59 -4.50 -21.38
CA ARG A 12 -8.75 -5.94 -21.67
C ARG A 12 -8.42 -6.88 -20.49
N ASP A 13 -8.07 -6.34 -19.31
CA ASP A 13 -7.52 -7.11 -18.19
C ASP A 13 -8.32 -7.00 -16.87
N GLY A 14 -9.52 -6.39 -16.85
CA GLY A 14 -10.41 -6.42 -15.68
C GLY A 14 -9.94 -5.64 -14.44
N VAL A 15 -8.88 -4.83 -14.57
CA VAL A 15 -8.42 -3.92 -13.52
C VAL A 15 -8.89 -2.51 -13.87
N ASP A 16 -9.95 -2.04 -13.20
CA ASP A 16 -10.31 -0.63 -13.24
C ASP A 16 -9.24 0.16 -12.47
N ARG A 17 -8.87 1.36 -12.92
CA ARG A 17 -7.85 2.19 -12.25
C ARG A 17 -8.22 3.65 -12.34
N ILE A 18 -8.28 4.32 -11.19
CA ILE A 18 -8.41 5.77 -11.09
C ILE A 18 -7.04 6.34 -10.72
N VAL A 19 -6.33 6.86 -11.73
CA VAL A 19 -5.03 7.49 -11.55
C VAL A 19 -5.20 8.87 -10.94
N VAL A 20 -4.58 9.09 -9.79
CA VAL A 20 -4.59 10.37 -9.07
C VAL A 20 -3.24 11.06 -9.17
N GLY A 21 -3.26 12.36 -9.47
CA GLY A 21 -2.08 13.20 -9.42
C GLY A 21 -1.76 13.66 -7.99
N PRO A 22 -0.53 14.15 -7.72
CA PRO A 22 -0.12 14.58 -6.38
C PRO A 22 -1.02 15.63 -5.72
N LYS A 23 -1.71 16.45 -6.52
CA LYS A 23 -2.65 17.49 -6.02
C LYS A 23 -4.00 16.93 -5.57
N GLN A 24 -4.35 15.73 -6.03
CA GLN A 24 -5.60 15.03 -5.68
C GLN A 24 -5.42 14.08 -4.49
N VAL A 25 -4.20 14.00 -3.95
CA VAL A 25 -3.87 13.18 -2.79
C VAL A 25 -3.97 14.05 -1.53
N PRO A 26 -4.80 13.67 -0.55
CA PRO A 26 -4.84 14.34 0.75
C PRO A 26 -3.44 14.36 1.39
N PRO A 27 -2.94 15.51 1.87
CA PRO A 27 -1.59 15.62 2.44
C PRO A 27 -1.33 14.68 3.63
N LEU A 28 -2.40 14.23 4.28
CA LEU A 28 -2.36 13.29 5.38
C LEU A 28 -2.00 11.86 4.93
N LEU A 29 -2.44 11.43 3.74
CA LEU A 29 -2.27 10.06 3.28
C LEU A 29 -0.79 9.65 3.15
N PRO A 30 0.09 10.41 2.45
CA PRO A 30 1.53 10.09 2.40
C PRO A 30 2.18 10.06 3.79
N LYS A 31 1.75 10.94 4.70
CA LYS A 31 2.28 10.99 6.07
C LYS A 31 1.89 9.75 6.87
N ALA A 32 0.65 9.30 6.74
CA ALA A 32 0.16 8.09 7.39
C ALA A 32 0.88 6.84 6.85
N LEU A 33 1.04 6.71 5.54
CA LEU A 33 1.80 5.63 4.91
C LEU A 33 3.25 5.56 5.41
N ILE A 34 3.95 6.69 5.48
CA ILE A 34 5.32 6.75 6.02
C ILE A 34 5.34 6.35 7.50
N ALA A 35 4.41 6.85 8.31
CA ALA A 35 4.41 6.59 9.73
C ALA A 35 4.13 5.11 10.07
N VAL A 36 3.28 4.46 9.28
CA VAL A 36 2.79 3.10 9.51
C VAL A 36 3.64 2.05 8.80
N GLU A 37 3.98 2.22 7.52
CA GLU A 37 4.68 1.22 6.71
C GLU A 37 6.21 1.40 6.73
N ASP A 38 6.69 2.62 6.51
CA ASP A 38 8.13 2.87 6.32
C ASP A 38 8.57 4.22 6.90
N ARG A 39 8.87 4.22 8.20
CA ARG A 39 9.33 5.41 8.94
C ARG A 39 10.64 5.99 8.41
N THR A 40 11.41 5.18 7.67
CA THR A 40 12.69 5.58 7.09
C THR A 40 12.56 6.04 5.64
N PHE A 41 11.34 6.06 5.08
CA PHE A 41 11.10 6.28 3.65
C PHE A 41 11.85 7.49 3.09
N GLN A 42 11.90 8.59 3.84
CA GLN A 42 12.55 9.83 3.40
C GLN A 42 14.08 9.74 3.32
N THR A 43 14.70 8.83 4.07
CA THR A 43 16.16 8.74 4.20
C THR A 43 16.75 7.43 3.66
N ASN A 44 15.93 6.39 3.52
CA ASN A 44 16.38 5.11 2.99
C ASN A 44 16.60 5.16 1.47
N TRP A 45 17.33 4.17 0.96
CA TRP A 45 17.71 4.04 -0.45
C TRP A 45 16.98 2.85 -1.08
N GLY A 46 15.70 2.70 -0.73
CA GLY A 46 14.83 1.62 -1.21
C GLY A 46 14.86 0.38 -0.32
N ILE A 47 15.80 0.29 0.63
CA ILE A 47 15.85 -0.75 1.65
C ILE A 47 16.15 -0.15 3.03
N ASP A 48 15.66 -0.79 4.09
CA ASP A 48 15.99 -0.44 5.48
C ASP A 48 16.73 -1.60 6.17
N PRO A 49 18.07 -1.61 6.18
CA PRO A 49 18.85 -2.66 6.82
C PRO A 49 18.57 -2.78 8.33
N LYS A 50 18.30 -1.65 9.01
CA LYS A 50 17.97 -1.66 10.45
C LYS A 50 16.60 -2.27 10.67
N GLY A 51 15.62 -1.93 9.83
CA GLY A 51 14.29 -2.52 9.82
C GLY A 51 14.30 -4.01 9.55
N ILE A 52 15.11 -4.47 8.59
CA ILE A 52 15.30 -5.90 8.28
C ILE A 52 15.90 -6.64 9.47
N LEU A 53 16.97 -6.12 10.08
CA LEU A 53 17.61 -6.75 11.24
C LEU A 53 16.66 -6.80 12.45
N ARG A 54 15.93 -5.72 12.71
CA ARG A 54 14.92 -5.66 13.77
C ARG A 54 13.81 -6.69 13.55
N ALA A 55 13.29 -6.80 12.32
CA ALA A 55 12.27 -7.79 11.98
C ALA A 55 12.80 -9.21 12.16
N ALA A 56 14.00 -9.50 11.65
CA ALA A 56 14.63 -10.81 11.81
C ALA A 56 14.87 -11.20 13.28
N TRP A 57 15.20 -10.25 14.15
CA TRP A 57 15.36 -10.50 15.58
C TRP A 57 14.03 -10.82 16.27
N VAL A 58 12.96 -10.09 15.94
CA VAL A 58 11.61 -10.37 16.44
C VAL A 58 11.14 -11.75 15.96
N ASP A 59 11.37 -12.09 14.69
CA ASP A 59 10.98 -13.36 14.08
C ASP A 59 11.62 -14.56 14.77
N LEU A 60 12.92 -14.44 15.06
CA LEU A 60 13.66 -15.48 15.77
C LEU A 60 13.11 -15.70 17.19
N ARG A 61 12.65 -14.63 17.85
CA ARG A 61 12.07 -14.71 19.20
C ARG A 61 10.66 -15.28 19.18
N GLU A 62 9.84 -14.86 18.23
CA GLU A 62 8.41 -15.22 18.14
C GLU A 62 8.15 -16.51 17.33
N HIS A 63 9.19 -17.11 16.73
CA HIS A 63 9.09 -18.29 15.85
C HIS A 63 8.08 -18.09 14.70
N ARG A 64 7.96 -16.85 14.21
CA ARG A 64 7.06 -16.45 13.11
C ARG A 64 7.86 -15.62 12.12
N TYR A 65 7.54 -15.74 10.82
CA TYR A 65 8.11 -14.86 9.81
C TYR A 65 7.37 -13.51 9.81
N ALA A 66 8.05 -12.39 10.02
CA ALA A 66 7.48 -11.06 9.96
C ALA A 66 7.37 -10.57 8.53
N GLU A 67 6.23 -9.93 8.27
CA GLU A 67 5.98 -9.14 7.07
C GLU A 67 6.63 -7.74 7.15
N GLY A 68 6.96 -7.27 8.35
CA GLY A 68 7.25 -5.86 8.67
C GLY A 68 8.70 -5.37 8.48
N GLY A 69 9.48 -6.03 7.63
CA GLY A 69 10.85 -5.62 7.27
C GLY A 69 10.96 -4.96 5.88
N SER A 70 9.86 -4.82 5.15
CA SER A 70 9.85 -4.26 3.79
C SER A 70 9.70 -2.74 3.82
N THR A 71 10.31 -2.05 2.85
CA THR A 71 10.05 -0.62 2.59
C THR A 71 8.88 -0.43 1.63
N LEU A 72 8.31 0.78 1.60
CA LEU A 72 7.29 1.16 0.60
C LEU A 72 7.77 0.93 -0.83
N THR A 73 9.06 1.17 -1.12
CA THR A 73 9.63 0.94 -2.45
C THR A 73 9.73 -0.56 -2.78
N GLN A 74 10.04 -1.41 -1.80
CA GLN A 74 10.04 -2.86 -2.02
C GLN A 74 8.63 -3.40 -2.25
N GLU A 75 7.63 -2.87 -1.55
CA GLU A 75 6.23 -3.20 -1.79
C GLU A 75 5.76 -2.75 -3.17
N LEU A 76 6.12 -1.53 -3.59
CA LEU A 76 5.84 -1.05 -4.94
C LEU A 76 6.40 -1.98 -6.01
N VAL A 77 7.66 -2.39 -5.87
CA VAL A 77 8.32 -3.33 -6.77
C VAL A 77 7.60 -4.69 -6.78
N ARG A 78 7.19 -5.17 -5.60
CA ARG A 78 6.44 -6.43 -5.48
C ARG A 78 5.12 -6.35 -6.23
N SER A 79 4.40 -5.23 -6.12
CA SER A 79 3.12 -5.00 -6.79
C SER A 79 3.25 -5.00 -8.32
N TYR A 80 4.36 -4.48 -8.86
CA TYR A 80 4.56 -4.43 -10.32
C TYR A 80 5.10 -5.71 -10.96
N PHE A 81 6.07 -6.38 -10.33
CA PHE A 81 7.01 -7.21 -11.10
C PHE A 81 7.12 -8.69 -10.71
N LEU A 82 6.48 -9.14 -9.62
CA LEU A 82 6.85 -10.44 -9.03
C LEU A 82 5.64 -11.30 -8.64
N ASN A 83 5.58 -12.51 -9.20
CA ASN A 83 4.60 -13.55 -8.86
C ASN A 83 4.67 -13.97 -7.38
N ASP A 84 3.56 -14.52 -6.85
CA ASP A 84 3.29 -14.77 -5.42
C ASP A 84 4.22 -15.76 -4.68
N ARG A 85 5.18 -16.42 -5.34
CA ARG A 85 6.10 -17.34 -4.66
C ARG A 85 7.10 -16.63 -3.75
N ARG A 86 6.87 -16.71 -2.43
CA ARG A 86 7.73 -16.20 -1.35
C ARG A 86 9.06 -16.96 -1.30
N THR A 87 10.07 -16.48 -2.03
CA THR A 87 11.45 -17.02 -1.97
C THR A 87 12.45 -15.94 -1.56
N LEU A 88 13.54 -16.33 -0.90
CA LEU A 88 14.65 -15.41 -0.57
C LEU A 88 15.24 -14.76 -1.83
N TRP A 89 15.29 -15.52 -2.93
CA TRP A 89 15.74 -15.00 -4.22
C TRP A 89 14.82 -13.89 -4.75
N ARG A 90 13.50 -14.05 -4.64
CA ARG A 90 12.55 -12.99 -4.97
C ARG A 90 12.79 -11.75 -4.11
N LYS A 91 13.02 -11.94 -2.81
CA LYS A 91 13.26 -10.83 -1.88
C LYS A 91 14.54 -10.04 -2.21
N LEU A 92 15.59 -10.73 -2.66
CA LEU A 92 16.80 -10.08 -3.15
C LEU A 92 16.54 -9.25 -4.42
N ARG A 93 15.73 -9.78 -5.36
CA ARG A 93 15.34 -9.04 -6.57
C ARG A 93 14.50 -7.81 -6.24
N GLU A 94 13.57 -7.90 -5.27
CA GLU A 94 12.83 -6.75 -4.74
C GLU A 94 13.79 -5.66 -4.24
N ALA A 95 14.79 -6.03 -3.44
CA ALA A 95 15.77 -5.10 -2.90
C ALA A 95 16.58 -4.40 -4.00
N ILE A 96 17.11 -5.16 -4.97
CA ILE A 96 17.91 -4.60 -6.07
C ILE A 96 17.08 -3.61 -6.90
N MET A 97 15.85 -3.98 -7.25
CA MET A 97 14.96 -3.09 -8.01
C MET A 97 14.52 -1.87 -7.20
N ALA A 98 14.30 -2.02 -5.89
CA ALA A 98 13.95 -0.90 -5.02
C ALA A 98 15.08 0.12 -4.93
N VAL A 99 16.32 -0.35 -4.77
CA VAL A 99 17.52 0.51 -4.82
C VAL A 99 17.61 1.23 -6.16
N SER A 100 17.43 0.49 -7.27
CA SER A 100 17.44 1.06 -8.61
C SER A 100 16.37 2.15 -8.79
N LEU A 101 15.14 1.93 -8.32
CA LEU A 101 14.09 2.95 -8.38
C LEU A 101 14.47 4.21 -7.61
N THR A 102 14.99 4.09 -6.38
CA THR A 102 15.41 5.27 -5.61
C THR A 102 16.61 6.01 -6.19
N ALA A 103 17.38 5.38 -7.07
CA ALA A 103 18.47 6.03 -7.79
C ALA A 103 17.97 6.86 -8.99
N HIS A 104 16.79 6.54 -9.55
CA HIS A 104 16.26 7.18 -10.76
C HIS A 104 15.05 8.08 -10.51
N PHE A 105 14.31 7.87 -9.42
CA PHE A 105 13.09 8.59 -9.09
C PHE A 105 13.16 9.24 -7.72
N SER A 106 12.59 10.42 -7.61
CA SER A 106 12.45 11.13 -6.33
C SER A 106 11.50 10.41 -5.39
N LYS A 107 11.62 10.68 -4.08
CA LYS A 107 10.70 10.15 -3.06
C LYS A 107 9.24 10.53 -3.31
N ALA A 108 9.00 11.71 -3.88
CA ALA A 108 7.65 12.15 -4.25
C ALA A 108 7.07 11.32 -5.39
N GLU A 109 7.85 11.03 -6.44
CA GLU A 109 7.43 10.19 -7.56
C GLU A 109 7.16 8.75 -7.10
N ILE A 110 8.05 8.19 -6.27
CA ILE A 110 7.88 6.84 -5.72
C ILE A 110 6.62 6.76 -4.85
N MET A 111 6.38 7.76 -4.00
CA MET A 111 5.16 7.81 -3.18
C MET A 111 3.91 7.92 -4.06
N ASN A 112 3.92 8.77 -5.10
CA ASN A 112 2.79 8.90 -6.00
C ASN A 112 2.52 7.61 -6.77
N ALA A 113 3.58 6.92 -7.24
CA ALA A 113 3.45 5.61 -7.88
C ALA A 113 2.90 4.56 -6.91
N TYR A 114 3.38 4.54 -5.66
CA TYR A 114 2.86 3.64 -4.62
C TYR A 114 1.36 3.84 -4.39
N ILE A 115 0.92 5.09 -4.23
CA ILE A 115 -0.49 5.44 -4.03
C ILE A 115 -1.36 4.99 -5.21
N ASN A 116 -0.84 4.95 -6.43
CA ASN A 116 -1.59 4.58 -7.61
C ASN A 116 -1.58 3.08 -7.92
N GLU A 117 -0.63 2.31 -7.39
CA GLU A 117 -0.44 0.90 -7.78
C GLU A 117 -0.83 -0.11 -6.69
N ILE A 118 -0.70 0.27 -5.41
CA ILE A 118 -0.78 -0.69 -4.32
C ILE A 118 -2.13 -1.42 -4.30
N PHE A 119 -2.09 -2.74 -4.10
CA PHE A 119 -3.29 -3.56 -4.01
C PHE A 119 -4.02 -3.32 -2.68
N LEU A 120 -5.30 -2.96 -2.76
CA LEU A 120 -6.15 -2.59 -1.63
C LEU A 120 -7.36 -3.51 -1.47
N GLY A 121 -7.51 -4.53 -2.31
CA GLY A 121 -8.55 -5.54 -2.15
C GLY A 121 -9.01 -6.15 -3.45
N GLN A 122 -9.87 -7.15 -3.33
CA GLN A 122 -10.50 -7.82 -4.45
C GLN A 122 -11.97 -8.08 -4.14
N ASP A 123 -12.84 -7.85 -5.12
CA ASP A 123 -14.27 -8.15 -5.08
C ASP A 123 -14.67 -8.95 -6.32
N GLY A 124 -14.82 -10.27 -6.14
CA GLY A 124 -15.01 -11.18 -7.26
C GLY A 124 -13.87 -11.07 -8.28
N ASN A 125 -14.19 -10.56 -9.47
CA ASN A 125 -13.24 -10.36 -10.57
C ASN A 125 -12.61 -8.96 -10.60
N LEU A 126 -13.01 -8.06 -9.71
CA LEU A 126 -12.47 -6.70 -9.62
C LEU A 126 -11.29 -6.67 -8.65
N SER A 127 -10.10 -6.33 -9.16
CA SER A 127 -8.93 -6.03 -8.33
C SER A 127 -8.83 -4.53 -8.08
N VAL A 128 -8.91 -4.12 -6.82
CA VAL A 128 -8.84 -2.73 -6.38
C VAL A 128 -7.38 -2.34 -6.21
N HIS A 129 -6.82 -1.66 -7.20
CA HIS A 129 -5.45 -1.13 -7.17
C HIS A 129 -5.46 0.39 -7.08
N GLY A 130 -4.64 0.91 -6.18
CA GLY A 130 -4.47 2.34 -5.94
C GLY A 130 -5.57 2.95 -5.08
N PHE A 131 -5.20 4.02 -4.37
CA PHE A 131 -6.08 4.71 -3.44
C PHE A 131 -7.23 5.46 -4.14
N GLY A 132 -7.04 5.87 -5.41
CA GLY A 132 -8.09 6.51 -6.19
C GLY A 132 -9.28 5.56 -6.42
N LEU A 133 -9.03 4.34 -6.88
CA LEU A 133 -10.11 3.37 -7.04
C LEU A 133 -10.62 2.89 -5.68
N ALA A 134 -9.75 2.74 -4.69
CA ALA A 134 -10.15 2.30 -3.36
C ALA A 134 -11.08 3.30 -2.66
N SER A 135 -10.90 4.61 -2.84
CA SER A 135 -11.80 5.62 -2.26
C SER A 135 -13.21 5.47 -2.80
N GLU A 136 -13.35 5.35 -4.12
CA GLU A 136 -14.65 5.11 -4.78
C GLU A 136 -15.24 3.76 -4.38
N TYR A 137 -14.42 2.72 -4.33
CA TYR A 137 -14.88 1.37 -4.01
C TYR A 137 -15.37 1.24 -2.55
N TYR A 138 -14.64 1.80 -1.58
CA TYR A 138 -14.98 1.67 -0.16
C TYR A 138 -15.96 2.74 0.34
N PHE A 139 -15.92 3.95 -0.21
CA PHE A 139 -16.67 5.10 0.30
C PHE A 139 -17.56 5.79 -0.75
N GLY A 140 -17.35 5.55 -2.04
CA GLY A 140 -18.08 6.26 -3.11
C GLY A 140 -17.71 7.74 -3.21
N GLU A 141 -16.49 8.09 -2.79
CA GLU A 141 -16.00 9.46 -2.72
C GLU A 141 -14.64 9.59 -3.42
N PRO A 142 -14.36 10.74 -4.06
CA PRO A 142 -13.03 11.03 -4.59
C PRO A 142 -11.98 11.01 -3.48
N LEU A 143 -10.77 10.51 -3.78
CA LEU A 143 -9.69 10.41 -2.78
C LEU A 143 -9.39 11.75 -2.07
N ALA A 144 -9.54 12.87 -2.77
CA ALA A 144 -9.31 14.21 -2.24
C ALA A 144 -10.33 14.63 -1.16
N GLU A 145 -11.49 13.99 -1.12
CA GLU A 145 -12.62 14.32 -0.23
C GLU A 145 -12.63 13.47 1.04
N LEU A 146 -11.79 12.43 1.12
CA LEU A 146 -11.76 11.54 2.28
C LEU A 146 -11.34 12.25 3.57
N ASP A 147 -12.05 11.94 4.64
CA ASP A 147 -11.75 12.36 6.00
C ASP A 147 -10.64 11.51 6.67
N LEU A 148 -10.21 11.92 7.86
CA LEU A 148 -9.15 11.25 8.61
C LEU A 148 -9.49 9.77 8.91
N PRO A 149 -10.68 9.41 9.44
CA PRO A 149 -11.10 8.02 9.60
C PRO A 149 -11.03 7.17 8.32
N GLN A 150 -11.54 7.69 7.19
CA GLN A 150 -11.52 6.99 5.90
C GLN A 150 -10.09 6.77 5.40
N ILE A 151 -9.22 7.79 5.49
CA ILE A 151 -7.79 7.66 5.15
C ILE A 151 -7.12 6.60 6.03
N ALA A 152 -7.33 6.66 7.34
CA ALA A 152 -6.74 5.70 8.28
C ALA A 152 -7.18 4.26 7.97
N MET A 153 -8.43 4.09 7.55
CA MET A 153 -8.98 2.81 7.14
C MET A 153 -8.33 2.27 5.87
N LEU A 154 -8.14 3.09 4.83
CA LEU A 154 -7.41 2.64 3.63
C LEU A 154 -5.95 2.28 3.94
N VAL A 155 -5.28 3.06 4.79
CA VAL A 155 -3.91 2.74 5.25
C VAL A 155 -3.88 1.41 6.02
N ALA A 156 -4.88 1.14 6.86
CA ALA A 156 -4.97 -0.15 7.55
C ALA A 156 -5.19 -1.33 6.60
N ILE A 157 -5.98 -1.12 5.53
CA ILE A 157 -6.22 -2.12 4.48
C ILE A 157 -4.92 -2.50 3.77
N VAL A 158 -4.01 -1.56 3.49
CA VAL A 158 -2.70 -1.86 2.88
C VAL A 158 -1.93 -2.96 3.63
N ARG A 159 -1.96 -2.94 4.98
CA ARG A 159 -1.24 -3.94 5.81
C ARG A 159 -1.79 -5.35 5.71
N GLY A 160 -3.04 -5.49 5.30
CA GLY A 160 -3.70 -6.79 5.19
C GLY A 160 -4.98 -6.68 4.38
N PRO A 161 -4.91 -6.55 3.05
CA PRO A 161 -6.07 -6.28 2.20
C PRO A 161 -7.17 -7.33 2.34
N THR A 162 -6.78 -8.56 2.68
CA THR A 162 -7.68 -9.69 2.94
C THR A 162 -8.21 -9.73 4.39
N TYR A 163 -7.43 -9.26 5.37
CA TYR A 163 -7.79 -9.32 6.80
C TYR A 163 -8.60 -8.12 7.27
N TYR A 164 -8.39 -6.95 6.67
CA TYR A 164 -9.01 -5.68 7.06
C TYR A 164 -10.13 -5.23 6.12
N ASN A 165 -10.63 -6.11 5.24
CA ASN A 165 -11.71 -5.76 4.33
C ASN A 165 -13.04 -5.54 5.12
N PRO A 166 -13.52 -4.29 5.22
CA PRO A 166 -14.70 -3.93 6.01
C PRO A 166 -16.00 -4.52 5.46
N ARG A 167 -16.06 -4.79 4.15
CA ARG A 167 -17.24 -5.37 3.49
C ARG A 167 -17.36 -6.86 3.82
N LEU A 168 -16.24 -7.53 4.11
CA LEU A 168 -16.21 -8.92 4.55
C LEU A 168 -16.37 -9.07 6.07
N TYR A 169 -15.96 -8.06 6.85
CA TYR A 169 -16.06 -8.06 8.33
C TYR A 169 -16.56 -6.73 8.91
N PRO A 170 -17.88 -6.45 8.84
CA PRO A 170 -18.45 -5.17 9.33
C PRO A 170 -18.45 -5.00 10.85
N ALA A 171 -18.23 -6.06 11.64
CA ALA A 171 -18.20 -6.01 13.10
C ALA A 171 -16.83 -6.44 13.68
N GLY A 172 -16.00 -5.45 14.04
CA GLY A 172 -14.95 -5.64 15.05
C GLY A 172 -13.54 -6.00 14.55
N CYS A 173 -12.85 -5.08 13.87
CA CYS A 173 -11.43 -5.24 13.50
C CYS A 173 -10.49 -4.16 14.10
N TRP A 174 -10.93 -3.40 15.12
CA TRP A 174 -10.20 -2.22 15.62
C TRP A 174 -9.19 -2.48 16.76
N ARG A 175 -9.01 -3.72 17.23
CA ARG A 175 -8.13 -3.99 18.40
C ARG A 175 -6.64 -4.20 18.08
N GLY A 176 -6.26 -4.40 16.83
CA GLY A 176 -4.87 -4.75 16.45
C GLY A 176 -3.98 -3.59 16.02
N ALA A 177 -4.55 -2.47 15.55
CA ALA A 177 -3.78 -1.43 14.86
C ALA A 177 -3.03 -0.44 15.79
N ILE A 178 -3.36 -0.42 17.08
CA ILE A 178 -2.85 0.56 18.06
C ILE A 178 -2.31 -0.07 19.36
N GLY A 179 -2.20 -1.40 19.44
CA GLY A 179 -2.10 -2.11 20.73
C GLY A 179 -0.80 -2.83 21.09
N SER A 180 0.26 -2.82 20.28
CA SER A 180 1.45 -3.66 20.55
C SER A 180 2.76 -2.91 20.81
N SER A 181 2.71 -1.64 21.26
CA SER A 181 3.93 -0.91 21.69
C SER A 181 3.94 -0.46 23.15
N VAL A 182 3.03 -0.96 23.98
CA VAL A 182 3.11 -0.74 25.43
C VAL A 182 2.76 -2.04 26.15
N SER A 183 3.78 -2.87 26.35
CA SER A 183 3.86 -3.90 27.40
C SER A 183 5.34 -4.20 27.63
#